data_AF-F7X1Z2-F1
#
_entry.id   AF-F7X1Z2-F1
#
_cell.length_a   1.000
_cell.length_b   1.000
_cell.length_c   1.000
_cell.angle_alpha   90.00
_cell.angle_beta   90.00
_cell.angle_gamma   90.00
#
_symmetry.space_group_name_H-M   'P 1'
#
loop_
_entity.id
_entity.type
_entity.pdbx_description
1 polymer ?
#
loop_
_entity_poly.entity_id
_entity_poly.type
_entity_poly.pdbx_seq_one_letter_code
_entity_poly.pdbx_strand_id
1 'polypeptide(L)'
;MAQHDQIIADAAGLAFRNDINAALAALFSSSSGAAEPTVKAAGQLWFNSSSGVLQVRNSANTAWQSLTGSLGGSITVSSPMTFTGTSAGVGTGLIAVQDARTTVGEEGNAVFAINKQNSATHGLMLGNDGNGAALIGNNNAALRFGKWVSGVFTEYLNMNTSGAFELSGGLVIDPPSAVMGLQIGQSDAHSGRLFLTSTSLSWALVAWDTDQALTITSGGTYGTSTGTTRAKFYPTGVLSVGSYMDALSFQVSAGFNGVRRGLFQAKTTAGGGVAYVQSFDDTGTIDAQLELSNTTLNFRQLTNQPTTQVFRMTEADGQRRLDMYWDANYGLVIYARDTLGAAIGYIAIRATGELVFYNGTTTADVLTAANYPAASMTSTGNSVAQRDAMGDIHARLFRSEYDPTNSTIGFIMTQVDTVSNNYIRPSTPAQVAAVLDGLVGAEVYTGTSTTNTSFPIGSMVATHCTGVKARNSTVIVCIDTVNSQRFIETGMSGAGAALAGTWRARGKTDEGEHIYLLQRAA
;
A
#
# COMPACT_ATOMS: atom_id res chain seq x y z
N MET A 1 -96.17 33.69 -50.73
CA MET A 1 -96.42 32.87 -49.52
C MET A 1 -97.71 33.38 -48.87
N ALA A 2 -98.39 32.53 -48.11
CA ALA A 2 -99.74 32.84 -47.62
C ALA A 2 -99.67 33.65 -46.32
N GLN A 3 -100.37 34.77 -46.29
CA GLN A 3 -100.69 35.53 -45.08
C GLN A 3 -102.20 35.57 -44.94
N HIS A 4 -102.69 35.32 -43.73
CA HIS A 4 -104.10 35.29 -43.40
C HIS A 4 -104.29 35.81 -41.98
N ASP A 5 -105.47 36.32 -41.67
CA ASP A 5 -105.87 36.79 -40.33
C ASP A 5 -106.41 35.66 -39.43
N GLN A 6 -106.41 34.43 -39.96
CA GLN A 6 -107.00 33.22 -39.37
C GLN A 6 -108.49 33.35 -38.94
N ILE A 7 -109.23 34.33 -39.47
CA ILE A 7 -110.67 34.49 -39.24
C ILE A 7 -111.40 33.96 -40.47
N ILE A 8 -112.22 32.94 -40.30
CA ILE A 8 -113.06 32.42 -41.39
C ILE A 8 -114.42 33.10 -41.32
N ALA A 9 -114.74 33.95 -42.29
CA ALA A 9 -116.02 34.64 -42.36
C ALA A 9 -117.12 33.75 -42.96
N ASP A 10 -118.38 34.05 -42.64
CA ASP A 10 -119.51 33.43 -43.35
C ASP A 10 -119.53 33.90 -44.81
N ALA A 11 -119.62 32.96 -45.75
CA ALA A 11 -119.53 33.21 -47.18
C ALA A 11 -120.14 32.06 -48.00
N ALA A 12 -120.39 32.29 -49.30
CA ALA A 12 -120.78 31.24 -50.22
C ALA A 12 -119.72 30.12 -50.30
N GLY A 13 -120.14 28.86 -50.47
CA GLY A 13 -119.30 27.69 -50.21
C GLY A 13 -117.93 27.61 -50.92
N LEU A 14 -117.77 28.18 -52.12
CA LEU A 14 -116.47 28.29 -52.79
C LEU A 14 -115.53 29.27 -52.09
N ALA A 15 -116.05 30.43 -51.68
CA ALA A 15 -115.28 31.47 -50.99
C ALA A 15 -114.85 30.98 -49.60
N PHE A 16 -115.77 30.37 -48.84
CA PHE A 16 -115.48 29.78 -47.53
C PHE A 16 -114.36 28.72 -47.58
N ARG A 17 -114.37 27.82 -48.57
CA ARG A 17 -113.31 26.81 -48.72
C ARG A 17 -111.96 27.44 -49.09
N ASN A 18 -111.95 28.47 -49.93
CA ASN A 18 -110.72 29.16 -50.32
C ASN A 18 -110.10 29.92 -49.13
N ASP A 19 -110.94 30.55 -48.31
CA ASP A 19 -110.57 31.19 -47.04
C ASP A 19 -109.91 30.18 -46.09
N ILE A 20 -110.55 29.03 -45.84
CA ILE A 20 -109.97 27.93 -45.05
C ILE A 20 -108.61 27.48 -45.59
N ASN A 21 -108.51 27.24 -46.90
CA ASN A 21 -107.25 26.77 -47.51
C ASN A 21 -106.13 27.82 -47.37
N ALA A 22 -106.46 29.11 -47.48
CA ALA A 22 -105.51 30.21 -47.30
C ALA A 22 -105.08 30.33 -45.83
N ALA A 23 -106.02 30.23 -44.89
CA ALA A 23 -105.75 30.24 -43.45
C ALA A 23 -104.85 29.07 -43.04
N LEU A 24 -105.12 27.86 -43.55
CA LEU A 24 -104.30 26.68 -43.30
C LEU A 24 -102.90 26.80 -43.92
N ALA A 25 -102.79 27.33 -45.14
CA ALA A 25 -101.50 27.56 -45.78
C ALA A 25 -100.67 28.62 -45.03
N ALA A 26 -101.31 29.67 -44.52
CA ALA A 26 -100.66 30.69 -43.70
C ALA A 26 -100.21 30.08 -42.35
N LEU A 27 -101.06 29.31 -41.67
CA LEU A 27 -100.69 28.64 -40.43
C LEU A 27 -99.48 27.70 -40.62
N PHE A 28 -99.53 26.85 -41.65
CA PHE A 28 -98.46 25.90 -41.96
C PHE A 28 -97.13 26.61 -42.26
N SER A 29 -97.18 27.74 -42.95
CA SER A 29 -95.99 28.52 -43.30
C SER A 29 -95.62 29.58 -42.27
N SER A 30 -96.27 29.65 -41.10
CA SER A 30 -96.06 30.72 -40.11
C SER A 30 -96.24 32.12 -40.70
N SER A 31 -97.36 32.33 -41.41
CA SER A 31 -97.75 33.58 -42.08
C SER A 31 -96.63 34.19 -42.96
N SER A 32 -95.88 33.33 -43.64
CA SER A 32 -94.63 33.73 -44.28
C SER A 32 -94.82 34.75 -45.41
N GLY A 33 -93.92 35.74 -45.51
CA GLY A 33 -93.96 36.77 -46.55
C GLY A 33 -92.87 37.83 -46.40
N ALA A 34 -92.65 38.62 -47.45
CA ALA A 34 -91.65 39.68 -47.51
C ALA A 34 -92.07 40.96 -46.75
N ALA A 35 -93.38 41.16 -46.60
CA ALA A 35 -93.97 42.23 -45.79
C ALA A 35 -94.61 41.64 -44.54
N GLU A 36 -94.72 42.44 -43.47
CA GLU A 36 -95.39 42.00 -42.25
C GLU A 36 -96.88 41.71 -42.51
N PRO A 37 -97.48 40.75 -41.77
CA PRO A 37 -98.92 40.52 -41.81
C PRO A 37 -99.72 41.81 -41.59
N THR A 38 -100.76 41.99 -42.40
CA THR A 38 -101.67 43.14 -42.33
C THR A 38 -102.48 43.12 -41.03
N VAL A 39 -102.97 41.95 -40.64
CA VAL A 39 -103.60 41.72 -39.33
C VAL A 39 -102.54 41.22 -38.34
N LYS A 40 -102.46 41.91 -37.21
CA LYS A 40 -101.45 41.70 -36.17
C LYS A 40 -102.10 41.29 -34.86
N ALA A 41 -101.66 40.18 -34.30
CA ALA A 41 -102.07 39.73 -32.98
C ALA A 41 -100.85 39.46 -32.09
N ALA A 42 -100.95 39.72 -30.79
CA ALA A 42 -99.91 39.35 -29.83
C ALA A 42 -99.61 37.85 -29.92
N GLY A 43 -98.32 37.47 -29.94
CA GLY A 43 -97.90 36.07 -30.07
C GLY A 43 -97.97 35.48 -31.47
N GLN A 44 -98.42 36.23 -32.48
CA GLN A 44 -98.43 35.77 -33.87
C GLN A 44 -97.01 35.43 -34.37
N LEU A 45 -96.87 34.33 -35.11
CA LEU A 45 -95.63 33.96 -35.79
C LEU A 45 -95.62 34.50 -37.22
N TRP A 46 -94.48 35.04 -37.63
CA TRP A 46 -94.23 35.51 -38.99
C TRP A 46 -92.81 35.11 -39.42
N PHE A 47 -92.70 34.29 -40.47
CA PHE A 47 -91.43 34.13 -41.17
C PHE A 47 -91.24 35.26 -42.18
N ASN A 48 -90.35 36.21 -41.86
CA ASN A 48 -90.01 37.29 -42.78
C ASN A 48 -89.04 36.75 -43.84
N SER A 49 -89.54 36.57 -45.06
CA SER A 49 -88.75 35.99 -46.15
C SER A 49 -87.72 36.93 -46.74
N SER A 50 -87.80 38.24 -46.46
CA SER A 50 -86.78 39.21 -46.86
C SER A 50 -85.57 39.17 -45.94
N SER A 51 -85.77 38.88 -44.64
CA SER A 51 -84.68 38.77 -43.66
C SER A 51 -84.28 37.33 -43.32
N GLY A 52 -85.09 36.34 -43.68
CA GLY A 52 -84.87 34.92 -43.34
C GLY A 52 -85.07 34.60 -41.85
N VAL A 53 -85.81 35.44 -41.11
CA VAL A 53 -85.96 35.32 -39.66
C VAL A 53 -87.40 35.00 -39.27
N LEU A 54 -87.58 34.02 -38.38
CA LEU A 54 -88.85 33.78 -37.71
C LEU A 54 -89.03 34.79 -36.57
N GLN A 55 -90.09 35.57 -36.64
CA GLN A 55 -90.43 36.61 -35.67
C GLN A 55 -91.73 36.25 -34.95
N VAL A 56 -91.83 36.63 -33.68
CA VAL A 56 -93.04 36.58 -32.86
C VAL A 56 -93.46 37.99 -32.50
N ARG A 57 -94.74 38.30 -32.65
CA ARG A 57 -95.28 39.58 -32.20
C ARG A 57 -95.25 39.64 -30.67
N ASN A 58 -94.77 40.74 -30.10
CA ASN A 58 -94.68 40.89 -28.64
C ASN A 58 -96.07 40.84 -27.96
N SER A 59 -96.07 40.60 -26.65
CA SER A 59 -97.32 40.50 -25.86
C SER A 59 -98.17 41.78 -25.88
N ALA A 60 -97.54 42.94 -26.08
CA ALA A 60 -98.22 44.23 -26.24
C ALA A 60 -98.77 44.47 -27.66
N ASN A 61 -98.54 43.58 -28.63
CA ASN A 61 -98.88 43.71 -30.04
C ASN A 61 -98.32 45.00 -30.73
N THR A 62 -97.22 45.55 -30.23
CA THR A 62 -96.61 46.80 -30.73
C THR A 62 -95.38 46.56 -31.61
N ALA A 63 -94.67 45.45 -31.46
CA ALA A 63 -93.43 45.17 -32.19
C ALA A 63 -93.24 43.68 -32.51
N TRP A 64 -92.44 43.39 -33.54
CA TRP A 64 -91.98 42.05 -33.87
C TRP A 64 -90.65 41.78 -33.17
N GLN A 65 -90.54 40.63 -32.50
CA GLN A 65 -89.33 40.14 -31.85
C GLN A 65 -88.82 38.90 -32.59
N SER A 66 -87.54 38.83 -32.92
CA SER A 66 -86.97 37.63 -33.53
C SER A 66 -86.95 36.48 -32.52
N LEU A 67 -87.50 35.31 -32.88
CA LEU A 67 -87.62 34.15 -31.97
C LEU A 67 -86.31 33.34 -31.88
N THR A 68 -85.47 33.45 -32.91
CA THR A 68 -84.10 32.94 -32.91
C THR A 68 -83.20 34.02 -33.49
N GLY A 69 -82.08 34.31 -32.84
CA GLY A 69 -81.03 35.15 -33.40
C GLY A 69 -80.39 34.41 -34.57
N SER A 70 -80.99 34.53 -35.76
CA SER A 70 -80.61 33.90 -37.03
C SER A 70 -80.47 32.37 -36.97
N LEU A 71 -81.09 31.64 -37.89
CA LEU A 71 -80.82 30.20 -38.08
C LEU A 71 -79.44 29.98 -38.76
N GLY A 72 -78.41 30.65 -38.24
CA GLY A 72 -77.04 30.75 -38.74
C GLY A 72 -76.48 32.16 -38.56
N GLY A 73 -75.50 32.36 -37.66
CA GLY A 73 -74.85 33.67 -37.43
C GLY A 73 -74.31 33.85 -36.01
N SER A 74 -73.61 34.96 -35.76
CA SER A 74 -73.13 35.34 -34.43
C SER A 74 -74.27 35.89 -33.57
N ILE A 75 -74.39 35.40 -32.33
CA ILE A 75 -75.32 35.94 -31.33
C ILE A 75 -74.58 37.03 -30.56
N THR A 76 -74.97 38.30 -30.74
CA THR A 76 -74.49 39.40 -29.90
C THR A 76 -75.47 39.59 -28.75
N VAL A 77 -75.01 39.43 -27.51
CA VAL A 77 -75.84 39.68 -26.33
C VAL A 77 -75.39 40.96 -25.65
N SER A 78 -76.28 41.95 -25.63
CA SER A 78 -76.07 43.28 -25.04
C SER A 78 -76.46 43.36 -23.56
N SER A 79 -76.81 42.24 -22.94
CA SER A 79 -77.18 42.12 -21.53
C SER A 79 -76.62 40.81 -20.96
N PRO A 80 -76.40 40.68 -19.64
CA PRO A 80 -75.84 39.46 -19.07
C PRO A 80 -76.69 38.22 -19.43
N MET A 81 -76.08 37.25 -20.09
CA MET A 81 -76.66 35.91 -20.20
C MET A 81 -76.43 35.18 -18.87
N THR A 82 -77.51 34.63 -18.28
CA THR A 82 -77.40 33.74 -17.13
C THR A 82 -77.77 32.33 -17.59
N PHE A 83 -76.82 31.40 -17.53
CA PHE A 83 -77.11 29.98 -17.71
C PHE A 83 -77.44 29.38 -16.35
N THR A 84 -78.63 28.80 -16.19
CA THR A 84 -79.07 28.20 -14.91
C THR A 84 -79.29 26.70 -15.11
N GLY A 85 -78.61 25.87 -14.32
CA GLY A 85 -78.81 24.42 -14.28
C GLY A 85 -77.72 23.74 -13.47
N THR A 86 -78.09 22.90 -12.48
CA THR A 86 -77.15 22.10 -11.69
C THR A 86 -77.66 20.68 -11.42
N SER A 87 -76.77 19.72 -11.66
CA SER A 87 -76.49 18.52 -10.84
C SER A 87 -77.47 17.33 -10.74
N ALA A 88 -78.32 17.00 -11.72
CA ALA A 88 -79.08 15.73 -11.64
C ALA A 88 -79.41 15.00 -12.95
N GLY A 89 -78.86 15.40 -14.09
CA GLY A 89 -79.06 14.69 -15.36
C GLY A 89 -77.72 14.30 -15.94
N VAL A 90 -77.55 13.04 -16.33
CA VAL A 90 -76.40 12.51 -17.10
C VAL A 90 -76.36 13.09 -18.52
N GLY A 91 -76.34 14.41 -18.63
CA GLY A 91 -76.26 15.19 -19.86
C GLY A 91 -75.04 16.12 -19.79
N THR A 92 -74.21 16.04 -20.82
CA THR A 92 -72.89 16.67 -20.93
C THR A 92 -72.97 18.20 -20.98
N GLY A 93 -72.73 18.87 -19.85
CA GLY A 93 -72.44 20.32 -19.76
C GLY A 93 -73.63 21.27 -19.95
N LEU A 94 -73.61 22.42 -19.25
CA LEU A 94 -74.59 23.51 -19.42
C LEU A 94 -74.37 24.28 -20.73
N ILE A 95 -73.12 24.29 -21.22
CA ILE A 95 -72.70 24.79 -22.53
C ILE A 95 -71.76 23.73 -23.10
N ALA A 96 -72.09 23.19 -24.27
CA ALA A 96 -71.22 22.32 -25.04
C ALA A 96 -70.87 23.04 -26.34
N VAL A 97 -69.58 23.22 -26.60
CA VAL A 97 -69.08 23.80 -27.86
C VAL A 97 -68.28 22.73 -28.57
N GLN A 98 -68.72 22.37 -29.77
CA GLN A 98 -67.98 21.45 -30.64
C GLN A 98 -67.16 22.27 -31.63
N ASP A 99 -65.87 22.00 -31.69
CA ASP A 99 -65.06 22.39 -32.84
C ASP A 99 -65.37 21.42 -33.99
N ALA A 100 -66.00 21.92 -35.05
CA ALA A 100 -66.38 21.12 -36.22
C ALA A 100 -65.29 21.08 -37.31
N ARG A 101 -64.09 21.62 -37.03
CA ARG A 101 -62.96 21.59 -37.96
C ARG A 101 -62.49 20.15 -38.17
N THR A 102 -62.31 19.75 -39.42
CA THR A 102 -61.95 18.37 -39.82
C THR A 102 -60.49 18.21 -40.28
N THR A 103 -59.73 19.30 -40.33
CA THR A 103 -58.33 19.32 -40.77
C THR A 103 -57.40 18.97 -39.60
N VAL A 104 -56.59 17.91 -39.76
CA VAL A 104 -55.58 17.48 -38.79
C VAL A 104 -54.25 18.20 -39.09
N GLY A 105 -53.58 18.74 -38.05
CA GLY A 105 -52.20 19.26 -38.15
C GLY A 105 -52.02 20.77 -38.36
N GLU A 106 -53.07 21.57 -38.18
CA GLU A 106 -53.01 23.05 -38.26
C GLU A 106 -52.76 23.69 -36.89
N GLU A 107 -52.51 25.02 -36.87
CA GLU A 107 -52.34 25.80 -35.64
C GLU A 107 -53.52 25.61 -34.66
N GLY A 108 -53.23 25.65 -33.35
CA GLY A 108 -54.21 25.44 -32.29
C GLY A 108 -55.44 26.35 -32.40
N ASN A 109 -56.62 25.80 -32.17
CA ASN A 109 -57.89 26.50 -32.28
C ASN A 109 -58.41 26.97 -30.92
N ALA A 110 -58.83 28.23 -30.82
CA ALA A 110 -59.49 28.77 -29.63
C ALA A 110 -61.01 28.58 -29.73
N VAL A 111 -61.52 27.54 -29.07
CA VAL A 111 -62.96 27.20 -29.05
C VAL A 111 -63.73 28.14 -28.12
N PHE A 112 -63.10 28.58 -27.03
CA PHE A 112 -63.55 29.66 -26.18
C PHE A 112 -62.40 30.62 -25.93
N ALA A 113 -62.63 31.92 -26.11
CA ALA A 113 -61.60 32.92 -25.89
C ALA A 113 -62.15 34.17 -25.20
N ILE A 114 -61.32 34.76 -24.35
CA ILE A 114 -61.53 36.07 -23.79
C ILE A 114 -60.49 36.98 -24.42
N ASN A 115 -60.94 38.00 -25.15
CA ASN A 115 -60.05 39.02 -25.71
C ASN A 115 -59.43 39.87 -24.61
N LYS A 116 -58.19 40.34 -24.82
CA LYS A 116 -57.60 41.36 -23.94
C LYS A 116 -58.45 42.63 -24.00
N GLN A 117 -58.42 43.41 -22.92
CA GLN A 117 -59.09 44.70 -22.87
C GLN A 117 -58.66 45.56 -24.07
N ASN A 118 -59.64 46.05 -24.84
CA ASN A 118 -59.42 46.86 -26.04
C ASN A 118 -58.49 46.23 -27.10
N SER A 119 -58.49 44.90 -27.23
CA SER A 119 -57.68 44.19 -28.22
C SER A 119 -58.51 43.12 -28.94
N ALA A 120 -58.17 42.84 -30.20
CA ALA A 120 -58.67 41.67 -30.92
C ALA A 120 -57.87 40.39 -30.59
N THR A 121 -56.87 40.47 -29.72
CA THR A 121 -56.03 39.32 -29.34
C THR A 121 -56.54 38.64 -28.08
N HIS A 122 -56.41 37.31 -28.01
CA HIS A 122 -56.86 36.52 -26.87
C HIS A 122 -55.96 36.73 -25.63
N GLY A 123 -56.58 37.06 -24.50
CA GLY A 123 -55.98 37.08 -23.17
C GLY A 123 -56.11 35.77 -22.40
N LEU A 124 -57.12 34.96 -22.74
CA LEU A 124 -57.26 33.54 -22.36
C LEU A 124 -57.89 32.80 -23.52
N MET A 125 -57.36 31.64 -23.86
CA MET A 125 -57.95 30.72 -24.84
C MET A 125 -58.04 29.31 -24.26
N LEU A 126 -59.19 28.68 -24.49
CA LEU A 126 -59.45 27.27 -24.24
C LEU A 126 -59.83 26.63 -25.56
N GLY A 127 -59.25 25.49 -25.89
CA GLY A 127 -59.55 24.83 -27.16
C GLY A 127 -58.76 23.56 -27.39
N ASN A 128 -58.34 23.33 -28.63
CA ASN A 128 -57.63 22.11 -29.01
C ASN A 128 -56.50 22.39 -30.03
N ASP A 129 -55.51 21.51 -30.09
CA ASP A 129 -54.34 21.63 -30.97
C ASP A 129 -54.56 21.07 -32.39
N GLY A 130 -55.80 20.75 -32.76
CA GLY A 130 -56.12 20.09 -34.03
C GLY A 130 -55.70 18.61 -34.11
N ASN A 131 -55.06 18.06 -33.07
CA ASN A 131 -54.59 16.67 -32.99
C ASN A 131 -55.12 15.95 -31.72
N GLY A 132 -56.15 16.51 -31.09
CA GLY A 132 -56.88 15.91 -29.98
C GLY A 132 -56.41 16.31 -28.58
N ALA A 133 -55.37 17.14 -28.45
CA ALA A 133 -54.96 17.66 -27.15
C ALA A 133 -55.74 18.94 -26.79
N ALA A 134 -56.12 19.07 -25.52
CA ALA A 134 -56.74 20.29 -25.03
C ALA A 134 -55.69 21.40 -24.85
N LEU A 135 -56.08 22.64 -25.19
CA LEU A 135 -55.25 23.83 -25.03
C LEU A 135 -55.83 24.76 -23.97
N ILE A 136 -54.96 25.24 -23.08
CA ILE A 136 -55.21 26.39 -22.20
C ILE A 136 -54.02 27.33 -22.38
N GLY A 137 -54.28 28.55 -22.84
CA GLY A 137 -53.19 29.47 -23.17
C GLY A 137 -53.61 30.92 -23.23
N ASN A 138 -52.69 31.76 -23.68
CA ASN A 138 -52.94 33.15 -24.05
C ASN A 138 -52.09 33.50 -25.28
N ASN A 139 -52.33 34.66 -25.89
CA ASN A 139 -51.48 35.13 -26.98
C ASN A 139 -50.33 35.98 -26.45
N ASN A 140 -49.12 35.42 -26.43
CA ASN A 140 -47.85 36.09 -26.14
C ASN A 140 -47.90 36.97 -24.87
N ALA A 141 -48.38 36.39 -23.77
CA ALA A 141 -48.44 37.04 -22.47
C ALA A 141 -48.20 36.01 -21.35
N ALA A 142 -48.11 36.46 -20.10
CA ALA A 142 -47.99 35.58 -18.95
C ALA A 142 -49.31 34.82 -18.68
N LEU A 143 -49.29 33.48 -18.64
CA LEU A 143 -50.42 32.67 -18.17
C LEU A 143 -50.27 32.45 -16.67
N ARG A 144 -51.15 33.07 -15.89
CA ARG A 144 -51.02 33.17 -14.43
C ARG A 144 -52.16 32.45 -13.72
N PHE A 145 -51.81 31.59 -12.77
CA PHE A 145 -52.73 30.90 -11.89
C PHE A 145 -52.49 31.35 -10.45
N GLY A 146 -53.58 31.67 -9.77
CA GLY A 146 -53.53 32.31 -8.47
C GLY A 146 -54.92 32.53 -7.90
N LYS A 147 -54.99 33.24 -6.79
CA LYS A 147 -56.25 33.59 -6.13
C LYS A 147 -56.48 35.10 -6.13
N TRP A 148 -57.74 35.49 -6.28
CA TRP A 148 -58.18 36.86 -6.01
C TRP A 148 -58.60 36.97 -4.54
N VAL A 149 -57.95 37.85 -3.78
CA VAL A 149 -58.34 38.16 -2.40
C VAL A 149 -58.46 39.68 -2.29
N SER A 150 -59.67 40.16 -1.99
CA SER A 150 -59.95 41.58 -1.76
C SER A 150 -59.43 42.52 -2.86
N GLY A 151 -59.60 42.13 -4.12
CA GLY A 151 -59.18 42.93 -5.27
C GLY A 151 -57.70 42.82 -5.64
N VAL A 152 -56.93 41.97 -4.95
CA VAL A 152 -55.53 41.67 -5.29
C VAL A 152 -55.42 40.24 -5.81
N PHE A 153 -54.76 40.06 -6.94
CA PHE A 153 -54.41 38.75 -7.45
C PHE A 153 -53.07 38.29 -6.86
N THR A 154 -53.10 37.23 -6.05
CA THR A 154 -51.90 36.54 -5.57
C THR A 154 -51.57 35.40 -6.51
N GLU A 155 -50.44 35.51 -7.18
CA GLU A 155 -49.94 34.49 -8.10
C GLU A 155 -49.28 33.34 -7.34
N TYR A 156 -49.59 32.11 -7.75
CA TYR A 156 -48.91 30.91 -7.27
C TYR A 156 -48.07 30.27 -8.36
N LEU A 157 -48.55 30.41 -9.59
CA LEU A 157 -47.91 29.88 -10.76
C LEU A 157 -48.00 30.88 -11.93
N ASN A 158 -46.88 31.14 -12.58
CA ASN A 158 -46.78 31.91 -13.82
C ASN A 158 -46.03 31.13 -14.90
N MET A 159 -46.62 31.00 -16.08
CA MET A 159 -45.87 30.75 -17.30
C MET A 159 -45.55 32.11 -17.92
N ASN A 160 -44.29 32.54 -17.83
CA ASN A 160 -43.87 33.83 -18.36
C ASN A 160 -43.82 33.82 -19.91
N THR A 161 -43.52 34.96 -20.53
CA THR A 161 -43.48 35.09 -22.00
C THR A 161 -42.38 34.27 -22.68
N SER A 162 -41.40 33.77 -21.93
CA SER A 162 -40.37 32.84 -22.43
C SER A 162 -40.78 31.37 -22.36
N GLY A 163 -41.99 31.07 -21.86
CA GLY A 163 -42.48 29.71 -21.65
C GLY A 163 -41.98 29.07 -20.35
N ALA A 164 -41.21 29.79 -19.54
CA ALA A 164 -40.72 29.27 -18.26
C ALA A 164 -41.80 29.32 -17.19
N PHE A 165 -41.84 28.27 -16.38
CA PHE A 165 -42.77 28.09 -15.27
C PHE A 165 -42.14 28.59 -13.96
N GLU A 166 -42.73 29.62 -13.37
CA GLU A 166 -42.28 30.27 -12.14
C GLU A 166 -43.26 29.98 -11.01
N LEU A 167 -42.74 29.49 -9.88
CA LEU A 167 -43.50 29.20 -8.66
C LEU A 167 -43.22 30.26 -7.60
N SER A 168 -44.16 31.20 -7.43
CA SER A 168 -44.00 32.37 -6.56
C SER A 168 -44.00 32.05 -5.05
N GLY A 169 -44.37 30.82 -4.65
CA GLY A 169 -44.37 30.33 -3.26
C GLY A 169 -43.42 29.15 -2.98
N GLY A 170 -42.53 28.81 -3.93
CA GLY A 170 -41.74 27.58 -3.88
C GLY A 170 -42.53 26.32 -4.27
N LEU A 171 -41.82 25.20 -4.46
CA LEU A 171 -42.42 23.90 -4.74
C LEU A 171 -42.50 23.09 -3.44
N VAL A 172 -43.71 22.85 -2.94
CA VAL A 172 -43.94 21.89 -1.85
C VAL A 172 -44.40 20.57 -2.45
N ILE A 173 -43.59 19.52 -2.28
CA ILE A 173 -43.96 18.14 -2.66
C ILE A 173 -44.31 17.42 -1.35
N ASP A 174 -45.59 17.15 -1.13
CA ASP A 174 -46.09 16.38 0.01
C ASP A 174 -46.51 14.98 -0.49
N PRO A 175 -45.61 13.98 -0.53
CA PRO A 175 -45.93 12.68 -1.08
C PRO A 175 -46.74 11.85 -0.07
N PRO A 176 -47.96 11.37 -0.43
CA PRO A 176 -48.79 10.58 0.47
C PRO A 176 -48.34 9.11 0.63
N SER A 177 -47.30 8.66 -0.06
CA SER A 177 -46.74 7.31 0.11
C SER A 177 -45.28 7.24 -0.34
N ALA A 178 -44.56 6.23 0.17
CA ALA A 178 -43.12 6.20 0.46
C ALA A 178 -42.11 6.35 -0.70
N VAL A 179 -42.50 6.74 -1.92
CA VAL A 179 -41.53 7.03 -2.97
C VAL A 179 -42.09 8.15 -3.86
N MET A 180 -41.49 9.33 -3.76
CA MET A 180 -40.93 10.13 -4.87
C MET A 180 -40.69 11.58 -4.41
N GLY A 181 -39.43 12.02 -4.45
CA GLY A 181 -39.06 13.44 -4.43
C GLY A 181 -39.25 14.09 -5.81
N LEU A 182 -38.68 15.28 -6.02
CA LEU A 182 -38.70 15.97 -7.32
C LEU A 182 -38.11 15.07 -8.43
N GLN A 183 -38.97 14.48 -9.26
CA GLN A 183 -38.57 13.75 -10.46
C GLN A 183 -38.41 14.74 -11.62
N ILE A 184 -37.18 15.05 -11.99
CA ILE A 184 -36.87 15.80 -13.22
C ILE A 184 -36.76 14.77 -14.35
N GLY A 185 -37.87 14.47 -15.02
CA GLY A 185 -37.92 13.53 -16.15
C GLY A 185 -37.14 14.06 -17.37
N GLN A 186 -36.33 13.20 -18.00
CA GLN A 186 -35.68 13.45 -19.28
C GLN A 186 -36.71 13.30 -20.43
N SER A 187 -36.81 14.27 -21.33
CA SER A 187 -37.51 14.06 -22.61
C SER A 187 -36.58 13.58 -23.73
N ASP A 188 -35.26 13.59 -23.53
CA ASP A 188 -34.26 13.09 -24.47
C ASP A 188 -33.00 12.55 -23.77
N ALA A 189 -32.10 11.92 -24.53
CA ALA A 189 -31.01 11.06 -24.04
C ALA A 189 -29.85 11.75 -23.29
N HIS A 190 -30.04 12.98 -22.77
CA HIS A 190 -28.99 13.72 -22.05
C HIS A 190 -29.47 14.27 -20.71
N SER A 191 -28.56 14.23 -19.73
CA SER A 191 -28.70 14.42 -18.27
C SER A 191 -29.87 15.26 -17.75
N GLY A 192 -30.70 14.69 -16.87
CA GLY A 192 -31.54 15.47 -15.94
C GLY A 192 -30.65 16.22 -14.95
N ARG A 193 -30.75 17.56 -14.90
CA ARG A 193 -29.86 18.42 -14.09
C ARG A 193 -30.69 19.28 -13.15
N LEU A 194 -30.41 19.16 -11.85
CA LEU A 194 -30.94 20.07 -10.83
C LEU A 194 -29.93 21.20 -10.58
N PHE A 195 -30.34 22.45 -10.85
CA PHE A 195 -29.56 23.64 -10.53
C PHE A 195 -30.10 24.28 -9.24
N LEU A 196 -29.30 24.27 -8.18
CA LEU A 196 -29.58 25.02 -6.95
C LEU A 196 -28.75 26.31 -6.99
N THR A 197 -29.40 27.47 -7.10
CA THR A 197 -28.72 28.77 -7.20
C THR A 197 -29.10 29.68 -6.04
N SER A 198 -28.17 30.56 -5.64
CA SER A 198 -28.43 31.70 -4.76
C SER A 198 -27.73 32.92 -5.36
N THR A 199 -28.16 34.13 -4.98
CA THR A 199 -27.59 35.39 -5.47
C THR A 199 -26.15 35.64 -5.00
N SER A 200 -25.61 34.85 -4.08
CA SER A 200 -24.34 35.15 -3.40
C SER A 200 -23.36 33.98 -3.22
N LEU A 201 -23.72 32.71 -3.42
CA LEU A 201 -22.77 31.58 -3.35
C LEU A 201 -23.07 30.43 -4.32
N SER A 202 -21.99 29.73 -4.67
CA SER A 202 -21.85 28.78 -5.77
C SER A 202 -22.66 27.48 -5.63
N TRP A 203 -23.39 27.18 -6.70
CA TRP A 203 -23.95 25.90 -7.15
C TRP A 203 -23.34 24.62 -6.54
N ALA A 204 -24.23 23.71 -6.14
CA ALA A 204 -24.00 22.28 -6.20
C ALA A 204 -24.80 21.75 -7.40
N LEU A 205 -24.12 21.44 -8.50
CA LEU A 205 -24.71 20.61 -9.55
C LEU A 205 -24.75 19.18 -9.01
N VAL A 206 -25.94 18.56 -8.98
CA VAL A 206 -26.12 17.10 -8.88
C VAL A 206 -26.54 16.68 -10.28
N ALA A 207 -25.57 16.24 -11.09
CA ALA A 207 -25.84 15.73 -12.43
C ALA A 207 -25.47 14.25 -12.50
N TRP A 208 -26.36 13.47 -13.11
CA TRP A 208 -25.98 12.19 -13.71
C TRP A 208 -25.35 12.48 -15.07
N ASP A 209 -24.05 12.28 -15.17
CA ASP A 209 -23.30 12.38 -16.42
C ASP A 209 -23.72 11.26 -17.39
N THR A 210 -23.30 11.30 -18.67
CA THR A 210 -23.54 10.20 -19.63
C THR A 210 -23.00 8.86 -19.13
N ASP A 211 -22.01 8.91 -18.24
CA ASP A 211 -21.39 7.75 -17.59
C ASP A 211 -22.13 7.31 -16.31
N GLN A 212 -23.34 7.82 -16.06
CA GLN A 212 -24.17 7.57 -14.87
C GLN A 212 -23.53 7.96 -13.53
N ALA A 213 -22.43 8.73 -13.56
CA ALA A 213 -21.76 9.19 -12.35
C ALA A 213 -22.50 10.37 -11.71
N LEU A 214 -22.66 10.33 -10.38
CA LEU A 214 -23.11 11.49 -9.60
C LEU A 214 -21.96 12.49 -9.51
N THR A 215 -22.10 13.61 -10.21
CA THR A 215 -21.10 14.69 -10.20
C THR A 215 -21.52 15.79 -9.23
N ILE A 216 -20.67 16.13 -8.27
CA ILE A 216 -20.75 17.30 -7.38
C ILE A 216 -19.70 18.31 -7.84
N THR A 217 -20.14 19.54 -8.05
CA THR A 217 -19.28 20.62 -8.56
C THR A 217 -19.40 21.85 -7.66
N SER A 218 -18.35 22.69 -7.57
CA SER A 218 -18.43 23.99 -6.89
C SER A 218 -17.65 25.07 -7.64
N GLY A 219 -18.23 26.27 -7.70
CA GLY A 219 -17.55 27.51 -8.09
C GLY A 219 -17.40 27.69 -9.61
N GLY A 220 -18.02 28.74 -10.18
CA GLY A 220 -18.03 29.06 -11.62
C GLY A 220 -19.42 29.35 -12.22
N THR A 221 -19.49 30.21 -13.24
CA THR A 221 -20.75 30.47 -13.98
C THR A 221 -21.02 29.33 -14.96
N TYR A 222 -22.27 28.86 -15.06
CA TYR A 222 -22.66 27.81 -16.02
C TYR A 222 -22.20 28.13 -17.45
N GLY A 223 -21.60 27.17 -18.15
CA GLY A 223 -21.12 27.34 -19.53
C GLY A 223 -19.77 28.04 -19.68
N THR A 224 -19.16 28.49 -18.58
CA THR A 224 -17.77 28.97 -18.59
C THR A 224 -16.83 27.86 -18.14
N SER A 225 -15.64 27.78 -18.72
CA SER A 225 -14.57 26.83 -18.36
C SER A 225 -14.03 27.00 -16.92
N THR A 226 -14.67 27.86 -16.12
CA THR A 226 -14.29 28.18 -14.73
C THR A 226 -14.93 27.24 -13.71
N GLY A 227 -15.86 26.37 -14.13
CA GLY A 227 -16.50 25.38 -13.25
C GLY A 227 -15.65 24.14 -13.01
N THR A 228 -15.20 23.91 -11.78
CA THR A 228 -14.34 22.77 -11.44
C THR A 228 -15.10 21.62 -10.77
N THR A 229 -15.12 20.45 -11.40
CA THR A 229 -15.60 19.17 -10.83
C THR A 229 -14.92 18.90 -9.49
N ARG A 230 -15.70 18.77 -8.41
CA ARG A 230 -15.14 18.45 -7.09
C ARG A 230 -15.09 16.95 -6.82
N ALA A 231 -16.16 16.23 -7.14
CA ALA A 231 -16.27 14.80 -6.92
C ALA A 231 -17.22 14.17 -7.94
N LYS A 232 -16.84 13.02 -8.50
CA LYS A 232 -17.68 12.13 -9.30
C LYS A 232 -17.76 10.78 -8.59
N PHE A 233 -18.98 10.32 -8.31
CA PHE A 233 -19.24 8.97 -7.80
C PHE A 233 -19.73 8.11 -8.96
N TYR A 234 -18.92 7.16 -9.40
CA TYR A 234 -19.28 6.23 -10.46
C TYR A 234 -20.14 5.08 -9.92
N PRO A 235 -21.03 4.49 -10.74
CA PRO A 235 -21.79 3.29 -10.36
C PRO A 235 -20.90 2.10 -9.98
N THR A 236 -19.66 2.09 -10.46
CA THR A 236 -18.64 1.09 -10.13
C THR A 236 -18.08 1.22 -8.71
N GLY A 237 -18.58 2.18 -7.91
CA GLY A 237 -18.09 2.49 -6.56
C GLY A 237 -16.83 3.36 -6.54
N VAL A 238 -16.34 3.79 -7.71
CA VAL A 238 -15.17 4.65 -7.82
C VAL A 238 -15.54 6.09 -7.48
N LEU A 239 -14.76 6.74 -6.61
CA LEU A 239 -14.80 8.18 -6.36
C LEU A 239 -13.63 8.86 -7.07
N SER A 240 -13.92 9.73 -8.04
CA SER A 240 -12.91 10.56 -8.71
C SER A 240 -13.09 12.02 -8.27
N VAL A 241 -12.00 12.66 -7.85
CA VAL A 241 -12.01 14.09 -7.49
C VAL A 241 -11.23 14.88 -8.53
N GLY A 242 -11.65 16.12 -8.81
CA GLY A 242 -10.99 16.96 -9.82
C GLY A 242 -9.63 17.51 -9.37
N SER A 243 -8.88 18.03 -10.33
CA SER A 243 -7.47 18.45 -10.26
C SER A 243 -7.12 19.55 -9.25
N TYR A 244 -8.12 20.16 -8.59
CA TYR A 244 -7.96 21.23 -7.59
C TYR A 244 -8.31 20.79 -6.16
N MET A 245 -8.46 19.48 -5.92
CA MET A 245 -8.28 18.95 -4.57
C MET A 245 -6.79 18.70 -4.38
N ASP A 246 -6.10 19.65 -3.73
CA ASP A 246 -4.68 19.50 -3.35
C ASP A 246 -4.42 18.24 -2.50
N ALA A 247 -5.46 17.58 -1.98
CA ALA A 247 -5.41 16.21 -1.46
C ALA A 247 -6.80 15.53 -1.48
N LEU A 248 -6.84 14.23 -1.81
CA LEU A 248 -7.87 13.32 -1.26
C LEU A 248 -7.56 13.14 0.23
N SER A 249 -7.99 14.08 1.07
CA SER A 249 -7.91 13.89 2.51
C SER A 249 -9.05 12.98 2.95
N PHE A 250 -8.76 11.69 3.17
CA PHE A 250 -9.56 10.90 4.09
C PHE A 250 -9.19 11.37 5.50
N GLN A 251 -10.00 12.26 6.08
CA GLN A 251 -9.77 12.67 7.45
C GLN A 251 -10.21 11.53 8.37
N VAL A 252 -9.27 10.66 8.77
CA VAL A 252 -9.49 9.80 9.94
C VAL A 252 -9.33 10.72 11.14
N SER A 253 -10.43 11.27 11.62
CA SER A 253 -10.44 12.07 12.85
C SER A 253 -10.08 11.18 14.04
N ALA A 254 -8.79 11.03 14.32
CA ALA A 254 -8.35 10.68 15.67
C ALA A 254 -8.26 11.99 16.45
N GLY A 255 -9.01 12.10 17.54
CA GLY A 255 -9.06 13.27 18.42
C GLY A 255 -7.75 13.52 19.16
N PHE A 256 -6.69 13.92 18.45
CA PHE A 256 -5.45 14.39 19.02
C PHE A 256 -4.98 15.65 18.29
N ASN A 257 -4.57 16.63 19.09
CA ASN A 257 -4.25 17.99 18.72
C ASN A 257 -3.01 18.04 17.79
N GLY A 258 -3.24 18.23 16.47
CA GLY A 258 -2.19 18.33 15.44
C GLY A 258 -2.61 17.62 14.14
N VAL A 259 -2.68 18.34 13.02
CA VAL A 259 -3.20 17.82 11.74
C VAL A 259 -2.13 16.94 11.06
N ARG A 260 -2.11 15.64 11.37
CA ARG A 260 -1.32 14.68 10.61
C ARG A 260 -2.08 14.23 9.36
N ARG A 261 -1.58 14.62 8.19
CA ARG A 261 -2.15 14.24 6.88
C ARG A 261 -1.49 12.95 6.40
N GLY A 262 -2.29 11.93 6.10
CA GLY A 262 -1.83 10.75 5.35
C GLY A 262 -2.26 10.91 3.90
N LEU A 263 -1.32 10.87 2.96
CA LEU A 263 -1.61 10.91 1.52
C LEU A 263 -1.31 9.54 0.92
N PHE A 264 -2.27 8.97 0.19
CA PHE A 264 -2.05 7.85 -0.71
C PHE A 264 -2.03 8.38 -2.15
N GLN A 265 -0.85 8.40 -2.78
CA GLN A 265 -0.70 8.84 -4.17
C GLN A 265 -0.17 7.66 -5.00
N ALA A 266 -1.00 7.15 -5.92
CA ALA A 266 -0.59 6.21 -6.94
C ALA A 266 -0.36 6.97 -8.25
N LYS A 267 0.91 7.18 -8.63
CA LYS A 267 1.24 7.82 -9.92
C LYS A 267 1.49 6.73 -10.95
N THR A 268 0.47 6.39 -11.72
CA THR A 268 0.64 5.50 -12.89
C THR A 268 1.07 6.34 -14.08
N THR A 269 2.37 6.46 -14.31
CA THR A 269 2.85 6.79 -15.67
C THR A 269 3.22 5.49 -16.35
N ALA A 270 2.84 5.33 -17.62
CA ALA A 270 3.15 4.14 -18.41
C ALA A 270 4.67 3.88 -18.39
N GLY A 271 5.10 2.81 -17.70
CA GLY A 271 6.51 2.42 -17.58
C GLY A 271 7.04 2.16 -16.16
N GLY A 272 6.25 2.39 -15.10
CA GLY A 272 6.68 2.03 -13.74
C GLY A 272 5.86 2.76 -12.69
N GLY A 273 4.77 2.15 -12.25
CA GLY A 273 3.92 2.71 -11.20
C GLY A 273 4.67 2.72 -9.87
N VAL A 274 4.74 3.89 -9.24
CA VAL A 274 5.24 4.02 -7.87
C VAL A 274 4.11 4.58 -7.02
N ALA A 275 3.77 3.86 -5.94
CA ALA A 275 2.81 4.28 -4.94
C ALA A 275 3.55 4.77 -3.70
N TYR A 276 3.16 5.95 -3.21
CA TYR A 276 3.72 6.55 -2.00
C TYR A 276 2.70 6.54 -0.87
N VAL A 277 3.15 6.20 0.33
CA VAL A 277 2.45 6.49 1.59
C VAL A 277 3.33 7.46 2.37
N GLN A 278 2.88 8.71 2.50
CA GLN A 278 3.68 9.78 3.10
C GLN A 278 3.02 10.30 4.37
N SER A 279 3.83 10.59 5.39
CA SER A 279 3.45 11.41 6.54
C SER A 279 4.07 12.80 6.40
N PHE A 280 3.36 13.82 6.84
CA PHE A 280 3.85 15.20 6.87
C PHE A 280 4.06 15.66 8.31
N ASP A 281 5.04 16.52 8.52
CA ASP A 281 5.20 17.26 9.77
C ASP A 281 4.17 18.40 9.87
N ASP A 282 4.15 19.06 11.03
CA ASP A 282 3.20 20.15 11.31
C ASP A 282 3.43 21.39 10.42
N THR A 283 4.54 21.46 9.68
CA THR A 283 4.85 22.53 8.71
C THR A 283 4.48 22.17 7.28
N GLY A 284 3.99 20.93 7.04
CA GLY A 284 3.64 20.43 5.71
C GLY A 284 4.82 19.87 4.92
N THR A 285 5.97 19.65 5.56
CA THR A 285 7.12 18.97 4.96
C THR A 285 6.96 17.45 5.10
N ILE A 286 7.39 16.66 4.10
CA ILE A 286 7.30 15.19 4.18
C ILE A 286 8.26 14.67 5.25
N ASP A 287 7.72 14.05 6.28
CA ASP A 287 8.48 13.50 7.41
C ASP A 287 8.98 12.07 7.10
N ALA A 288 8.09 11.20 6.59
CA ALA A 288 8.43 9.84 6.17
C ALA A 288 7.64 9.41 4.93
N GLN A 289 8.24 8.51 4.14
CA GLN A 289 7.70 7.98 2.89
C GLN A 289 7.94 6.47 2.80
N LEU A 290 6.86 5.70 2.63
CA LEU A 290 6.90 4.35 2.10
C LEU A 290 6.67 4.41 0.59
N GLU A 291 7.55 3.78 -0.16
CA GLU A 291 7.51 3.76 -1.62
C GLU A 291 7.44 2.34 -2.13
N LEU A 292 6.35 2.04 -2.83
CA LEU A 292 6.09 0.77 -3.46
C LEU A 292 6.24 0.95 -4.97
N SER A 293 7.27 0.38 -5.56
CA SER A 293 7.41 0.28 -7.02
C SER A 293 7.10 -1.14 -7.49
N ASN A 294 7.04 -1.34 -8.80
CA ASN A 294 6.87 -2.67 -9.39
C ASN A 294 8.00 -3.67 -9.00
N THR A 295 9.14 -3.20 -8.51
CA THR A 295 10.33 -4.04 -8.24
C THR A 295 10.95 -3.83 -6.87
N THR A 296 10.56 -2.79 -6.12
CA THR A 296 11.20 -2.42 -4.86
C THR A 296 10.18 -1.90 -3.84
N LEU A 297 10.39 -2.27 -2.57
CA LEU A 297 9.75 -1.66 -1.40
C LEU A 297 10.80 -0.81 -0.68
N ASN A 298 10.68 0.52 -0.76
CA ASN A 298 11.65 1.46 -0.19
C ASN A 298 11.03 2.22 0.99
N PHE A 299 11.77 2.34 2.09
CA PHE A 299 11.42 3.21 3.22
C PHE A 299 12.38 4.42 3.21
N ARG A 300 11.85 5.64 3.05
CA ARG A 300 12.64 6.88 3.00
C ARG A 300 12.17 7.88 4.05
N GLN A 301 13.08 8.38 4.88
CA GLN A 301 12.85 9.56 5.73
C GLN A 301 13.42 10.79 5.00
N LEU A 302 12.67 11.90 4.96
CA LEU A 302 12.99 13.06 4.10
C LEU A 302 13.33 14.34 4.88
N THR A 303 13.22 14.34 6.21
CA THR A 303 13.58 15.45 7.10
C THR A 303 14.97 15.31 7.74
N ASN A 304 15.63 16.45 7.99
CA ASN A 304 17.02 16.59 8.47
C ASN A 304 17.28 16.24 9.96
N GLN A 305 16.42 15.45 10.63
CA GLN A 305 16.67 15.02 12.01
C GLN A 305 17.31 13.62 12.03
N PRO A 306 18.56 13.48 12.51
CA PRO A 306 19.31 12.23 12.39
C PRO A 306 18.91 11.29 13.52
N THR A 307 17.82 10.54 13.34
CA THR A 307 17.56 9.34 14.15
C THR A 307 17.23 8.13 13.26
N THR A 308 18.09 7.93 12.27
CA THR A 308 18.67 6.63 11.90
C THR A 308 17.81 5.38 12.13
N GLN A 309 16.63 5.22 11.52
CA GLN A 309 15.95 3.91 11.47
C GLN A 309 15.26 3.65 10.14
N VAL A 310 15.78 2.66 9.39
CA VAL A 310 15.19 2.22 8.12
C VAL A 310 14.04 1.25 8.37
N PHE A 311 14.10 0.51 9.48
CA PHE A 311 13.07 -0.43 9.90
C PHE A 311 13.03 -0.51 11.43
N ARG A 312 11.83 -0.32 12.01
CA ARG A 312 11.55 -0.48 13.44
C ARG A 312 10.39 -1.45 13.62
N MET A 313 10.60 -2.53 14.36
CA MET A 313 9.51 -3.33 14.92
C MET A 313 9.41 -3.03 16.39
N THR A 314 8.21 -2.70 16.86
CA THR A 314 7.93 -2.53 18.30
C THR A 314 6.88 -3.56 18.68
N GLU A 315 7.05 -4.21 19.82
CA GLU A 315 6.01 -5.08 20.39
C GLU A 315 4.72 -4.27 20.63
N ALA A 316 3.57 -4.96 20.66
CA ALA A 316 2.26 -4.32 20.77
C ALA A 316 2.07 -3.49 22.05
N ASP A 317 2.86 -3.76 23.08
CA ASP A 317 2.90 -3.05 24.35
C ASP A 317 3.89 -1.86 24.37
N GLY A 318 4.60 -1.63 23.26
CA GLY A 318 5.61 -0.56 23.14
C GLY A 318 6.92 -0.84 23.86
N GLN A 319 7.08 -2.01 24.49
CA GLN A 319 8.10 -2.24 25.51
C GLN A 319 9.43 -2.74 24.97
N ARG A 320 9.45 -3.43 23.83
CA ARG A 320 10.70 -3.83 23.17
C ARG A 320 10.68 -3.41 21.72
N ARG A 321 11.86 -3.08 21.21
CA ARG A 321 12.02 -2.74 19.80
C ARG A 321 13.26 -3.35 19.17
N LEU A 322 13.11 -3.71 17.91
CA LEU A 322 14.18 -4.07 16.99
C LEU A 322 14.37 -2.90 16.02
N ASP A 323 15.55 -2.29 16.06
CA ASP A 323 15.90 -1.14 15.22
C ASP A 323 16.98 -1.55 14.19
N MET A 324 16.77 -1.29 12.90
CA MET A 324 17.79 -1.51 11.85
C MET A 324 18.15 -0.19 11.18
N TYR A 325 19.45 0.14 11.15
CA TYR A 325 19.92 1.40 10.58
C TYR A 325 21.39 1.47 10.21
N TRP A 326 21.73 2.55 9.49
CA TRP A 326 23.10 2.92 9.19
C TRP A 326 23.68 3.82 10.29
N ASP A 327 24.79 3.40 10.89
CA ASP A 327 25.53 4.11 11.94
C ASP A 327 26.90 4.58 11.43
N ALA A 328 27.33 5.76 11.85
CA ALA A 328 28.60 6.33 11.39
C ALA A 328 29.83 5.54 11.89
N ASN A 329 29.74 4.87 13.04
CA ASN A 329 30.82 4.08 13.62
C ASN A 329 30.75 2.60 13.19
N TYR A 330 29.54 2.10 12.90
CA TYR A 330 29.25 0.68 12.73
C TYR A 330 28.52 0.30 11.43
N GLY A 331 28.54 1.13 10.38
CA GLY A 331 27.99 0.77 9.08
C GLY A 331 26.53 0.33 9.18
N LEU A 332 26.21 -0.94 8.88
CA LEU A 332 24.89 -1.53 9.15
C LEU A 332 24.82 -2.05 10.60
N VAL A 333 23.78 -1.64 11.34
CA VAL A 333 23.52 -2.11 12.70
C VAL A 333 22.07 -2.59 12.91
N ILE A 334 21.93 -3.67 13.66
CA ILE A 334 20.65 -4.22 14.13
C ILE A 334 20.67 -4.22 15.67
N TYR A 335 19.86 -3.37 16.29
CA TYR A 335 19.77 -3.23 17.75
C TYR A 335 18.53 -3.91 18.32
N ALA A 336 18.72 -4.67 19.40
CA ALA A 336 17.66 -5.01 20.33
C ALA A 336 17.68 -4.03 21.51
N ARG A 337 16.55 -3.39 21.81
CA ARG A 337 16.43 -2.46 22.94
C ARG A 337 15.42 -2.92 23.99
N ASP A 338 15.66 -2.51 25.23
CA ASP A 338 14.76 -2.74 26.35
C ASP A 338 13.67 -1.66 26.46
N THR A 339 12.86 -1.81 27.52
CA THR A 339 11.75 -0.95 27.93
C THR A 339 12.13 0.50 28.20
N LEU A 340 13.40 0.78 28.48
CA LEU A 340 13.91 2.12 28.74
C LEU A 340 14.69 2.68 27.54
N GLY A 341 14.76 1.93 26.44
CA GLY A 341 15.47 2.32 25.23
C GLY A 341 16.98 2.08 25.30
N ALA A 342 17.48 1.38 26.32
CA ALA A 342 18.87 0.96 26.42
C ALA A 342 19.12 -0.27 25.54
N ALA A 343 20.34 -0.39 25.00
CA ALA A 343 20.71 -1.49 24.12
C ALA A 343 20.95 -2.78 24.92
N ILE A 344 20.12 -3.80 24.70
CA ILE A 344 20.31 -5.15 25.26
C ILE A 344 21.38 -5.90 24.46
N GLY A 345 21.53 -5.57 23.18
CA GLY A 345 22.51 -6.17 22.29
C GLY A 345 22.43 -5.59 20.89
N TYR A 346 23.48 -5.80 20.08
CA TYR A 346 23.44 -5.48 18.66
C TYR A 346 24.33 -6.39 17.82
N ILE A 347 23.99 -6.47 16.54
CA ILE A 347 24.83 -7.04 15.48
C ILE A 347 25.22 -5.88 14.56
N ALA A 348 26.51 -5.69 14.28
CA ALA A 348 27.00 -4.57 13.47
C ALA A 348 28.17 -4.94 12.57
N ILE A 349 28.46 -4.10 11.58
CA ILE A 349 29.69 -4.16 10.78
C ILE A 349 30.47 -2.87 11.00
N ARG A 350 31.59 -2.89 11.73
CA ARG A 350 32.42 -1.69 11.95
C ARG A 350 32.70 -0.95 10.65
N ALA A 351 32.97 0.36 10.71
CA ALA A 351 33.41 1.14 9.54
C ALA A 351 34.67 0.54 8.86
N THR A 352 35.43 -0.28 9.59
CA THR A 352 36.60 -1.03 9.11
C THR A 352 36.26 -2.35 8.41
N GLY A 353 34.99 -2.76 8.35
CA GLY A 353 34.50 -3.97 7.67
C GLY A 353 34.30 -5.21 8.56
N GLU A 354 34.56 -5.11 9.86
CA GLU A 354 34.51 -6.25 10.80
C GLU A 354 33.10 -6.47 11.35
N LEU A 355 32.61 -7.72 11.29
CA LEU A 355 31.36 -8.10 11.95
C LEU A 355 31.56 -8.15 13.48
N VAL A 356 30.67 -7.51 14.23
CA VAL A 356 30.66 -7.42 15.70
C VAL A 356 29.33 -7.85 16.30
N PHE A 357 29.39 -8.48 17.46
CA PHE A 357 28.27 -8.72 18.35
C PHE A 357 28.46 -7.99 19.68
N TYR A 358 27.42 -7.32 20.16
CA TYR A 358 27.34 -6.74 21.50
C TYR A 358 26.26 -7.46 22.29
N ASN A 359 26.58 -7.89 23.51
CA ASN A 359 25.69 -8.68 24.37
C ASN A 359 25.06 -7.87 25.52
N GLY A 360 25.08 -6.53 25.45
CA GLY A 360 24.58 -5.68 26.52
C GLY A 360 25.64 -5.31 27.57
N THR A 361 26.84 -5.90 27.51
CA THR A 361 27.95 -5.60 28.42
C THR A 361 29.25 -5.28 27.67
N THR A 362 29.59 -6.06 26.64
CA THR A 362 30.84 -5.90 25.87
C THR A 362 30.62 -6.16 24.39
N THR A 363 31.35 -5.44 23.54
CA THR A 363 31.37 -5.67 22.08
C THR A 363 32.52 -6.61 21.75
N ALA A 364 32.23 -7.70 21.07
CA ALA A 364 33.21 -8.66 20.58
C ALA A 364 33.13 -8.78 19.06
N ASP A 365 34.29 -8.83 18.40
CA ASP A 365 34.37 -9.06 16.97
C ASP A 365 34.16 -10.55 16.66
N VAL A 366 33.36 -10.84 15.64
CA VAL A 366 33.05 -12.22 15.21
C VAL A 366 34.15 -12.78 14.33
N LEU A 367 34.81 -11.90 13.58
CA LEU A 367 35.84 -12.26 12.60
C LEU A 367 37.09 -11.37 12.72
N THR A 368 37.53 -11.12 13.94
CA THR A 368 38.91 -10.69 14.19
C THR A 368 39.57 -11.72 15.11
N ALA A 369 40.90 -11.66 15.19
CA ALA A 369 41.80 -12.57 15.91
C ALA A 369 41.41 -12.88 17.38
N ALA A 370 40.39 -12.22 17.93
CA ALA A 370 39.87 -12.41 19.28
C ALA A 370 38.89 -13.60 19.44
N ASN A 371 38.36 -14.19 18.36
CA ASN A 371 37.43 -15.35 18.46
C ASN A 371 38.04 -16.71 18.01
N TYR A 372 39.34 -16.76 17.72
CA TYR A 372 40.14 -17.90 18.16
C TYR A 372 40.53 -17.60 19.61
N PRO A 373 40.25 -18.47 20.59
CA PRO A 373 40.63 -18.17 21.97
C PRO A 373 42.15 -17.99 22.03
N ALA A 374 42.57 -16.75 22.28
CA ALA A 374 43.92 -16.30 22.57
C ALA A 374 44.99 -16.83 21.61
N ALA A 375 45.21 -16.20 20.45
CA ALA A 375 46.49 -16.36 19.76
C ALA A 375 47.58 -15.70 20.63
N SER A 376 48.58 -16.46 21.07
CA SER A 376 49.61 -16.01 22.02
C SER A 376 51.00 -16.19 21.44
N MET A 377 51.83 -15.15 21.54
CA MET A 377 53.28 -15.24 21.27
C MET A 377 54.03 -15.83 22.47
N THR A 378 53.37 -16.04 23.61
CA THR A 378 53.94 -16.65 24.83
C THR A 378 53.40 -18.06 25.05
N SER A 379 54.15 -18.90 25.74
CA SER A 379 53.84 -20.32 26.03
C SER A 379 52.77 -20.52 27.13
N THR A 380 51.63 -19.86 26.99
CA THR A 380 50.49 -19.88 27.91
C THR A 380 49.53 -21.06 27.61
N GLY A 381 48.75 -21.49 28.59
CA GLY A 381 47.73 -22.54 28.40
C GLY A 381 46.43 -21.99 27.83
N ASN A 382 45.69 -22.82 27.07
CA ASN A 382 44.38 -22.51 26.45
C ASN A 382 44.41 -21.42 25.34
N SER A 383 45.59 -21.17 24.78
CA SER A 383 45.83 -20.22 23.68
C SER A 383 46.36 -20.92 22.43
N VAL A 384 45.91 -20.51 21.25
CA VAL A 384 46.52 -20.90 19.96
C VAL A 384 47.92 -20.28 19.86
N ALA A 385 48.93 -21.02 19.40
CA ALA A 385 50.27 -20.46 19.25
C ALA A 385 50.36 -19.53 18.03
N GLN A 386 50.85 -18.30 18.21
CA GLN A 386 51.09 -17.33 17.14
C GLN A 386 52.57 -17.16 16.89
N ARG A 387 52.96 -16.80 15.66
CA ARG A 387 54.32 -16.35 15.35
C ARG A 387 54.63 -15.03 16.03
N ASP A 388 55.82 -14.88 16.57
CA ASP A 388 56.35 -13.59 17.03
C ASP A 388 56.89 -12.74 15.87
N ALA A 389 57.42 -11.55 16.18
CA ALA A 389 57.97 -10.62 15.19
C ALA A 389 59.20 -11.15 14.44
N MET A 390 59.86 -12.18 14.97
CA MET A 390 60.99 -12.87 14.31
C MET A 390 60.52 -14.10 13.51
N GLY A 391 59.22 -14.41 13.58
CA GLY A 391 58.60 -15.53 12.88
C GLY A 391 58.56 -16.83 13.69
N ASP A 392 59.01 -16.81 14.94
CA ASP A 392 59.12 -18.00 15.80
C ASP A 392 57.79 -18.34 16.48
N ILE A 393 57.55 -19.63 16.74
CA ILE A 393 56.34 -20.11 17.43
C ILE A 393 56.72 -20.63 18.81
N HIS A 394 56.26 -19.95 19.87
CA HIS A 394 56.49 -20.35 21.26
C HIS A 394 55.34 -21.25 21.73
N ALA A 395 55.59 -22.55 21.81
CA ALA A 395 54.62 -23.53 22.34
C ALA A 395 55.10 -24.11 23.67
N ARG A 396 54.17 -24.33 24.62
CA ARG A 396 54.51 -24.85 25.95
C ARG A 396 54.92 -26.33 25.94
N LEU A 397 54.13 -27.15 25.25
CA LEU A 397 54.26 -28.60 25.21
C LEU A 397 53.77 -29.09 23.84
N PHE A 398 54.60 -29.83 23.11
CA PHE A 398 54.16 -30.62 21.96
C PHE A 398 53.91 -32.06 22.45
N ARG A 399 52.66 -32.49 22.57
CA ARG A 399 52.33 -33.90 22.81
C ARG A 399 52.23 -34.61 21.46
N SER A 400 53.14 -35.53 21.17
CA SER A 400 53.13 -36.29 19.92
C SER A 400 52.07 -37.41 19.92
N GLU A 401 51.89 -38.15 21.03
CA GLU A 401 50.81 -39.12 21.28
C GLU A 401 50.80 -39.57 22.77
N TYR A 402 49.78 -40.33 23.22
CA TYR A 402 49.60 -40.84 24.59
C TYR A 402 49.72 -42.38 24.63
N ASP A 403 50.92 -42.95 24.52
CA ASP A 403 51.16 -44.41 24.68
C ASP A 403 52.65 -44.73 25.01
N PRO A 404 53.03 -45.94 25.50
CA PRO A 404 54.37 -46.23 26.01
C PRO A 404 55.40 -46.44 24.91
N THR A 405 56.67 -46.42 25.34
CA THR A 405 57.91 -46.35 24.55
C THR A 405 57.92 -47.12 23.22
N ASN A 406 58.38 -46.45 22.16
CA ASN A 406 58.59 -47.05 20.84
C ASN A 406 59.97 -47.74 20.77
N SER A 407 59.99 -49.05 20.62
CA SER A 407 61.21 -49.87 20.45
C SER A 407 61.80 -49.84 19.04
N THR A 408 61.14 -49.16 18.09
CA THR A 408 61.48 -49.07 16.66
C THR A 408 61.61 -47.60 16.24
N ILE A 409 62.64 -46.93 16.77
CA ILE A 409 62.91 -45.52 16.42
C ILE A 409 63.53 -45.46 15.03
N GLY A 410 62.76 -45.02 14.03
CA GLY A 410 63.28 -44.78 12.68
C GLY A 410 64.18 -43.54 12.62
N PHE A 411 63.76 -42.46 13.27
CA PHE A 411 64.49 -41.20 13.35
C PHE A 411 64.26 -40.50 14.69
N ILE A 412 65.28 -39.76 15.14
CA ILE A 412 65.27 -38.86 16.29
C ILE A 412 65.38 -37.45 15.74
N MET A 413 64.50 -36.53 16.14
CA MET A 413 64.58 -35.14 15.69
C MET A 413 65.72 -34.42 16.41
N THR A 414 66.73 -33.99 15.67
CA THR A 414 67.91 -33.29 16.19
C THR A 414 68.09 -31.94 15.49
N GLN A 415 68.96 -31.11 16.07
CA GLN A 415 69.47 -29.89 15.48
C GLN A 415 70.98 -30.07 15.27
N VAL A 416 71.49 -29.61 14.13
CA VAL A 416 72.92 -29.76 13.78
C VAL A 416 73.76 -28.62 14.33
N ASP A 417 73.36 -27.37 14.09
CA ASP A 417 74.02 -26.18 14.63
C ASP A 417 73.03 -25.03 14.85
N THR A 418 73.46 -23.98 15.57
CA THR A 418 72.66 -22.80 15.89
C THR A 418 72.82 -21.65 14.88
N VAL A 419 73.59 -21.82 13.80
CA VAL A 419 74.04 -20.71 12.94
C VAL A 419 73.50 -20.81 11.53
N SER A 420 73.84 -21.87 10.78
CA SER A 420 73.48 -22.01 9.36
C SER A 420 72.53 -23.16 9.09
N ASN A 421 72.50 -24.16 9.98
CA ASN A 421 71.69 -25.36 9.85
C ASN A 421 70.83 -25.60 11.09
N ASN A 422 70.18 -24.53 11.55
CA ASN A 422 69.29 -24.51 12.70
C ASN A 422 67.86 -24.93 12.33
N TYR A 423 67.73 -26.17 11.88
CA TYR A 423 66.43 -26.77 11.55
C TYR A 423 66.27 -28.06 12.33
N ILE A 424 65.07 -28.32 12.83
CA ILE A 424 64.69 -29.63 13.37
C ILE A 424 64.66 -30.62 12.19
N ARG A 425 65.53 -31.63 12.21
CA ARG A 425 65.61 -32.66 11.17
C ARG A 425 65.68 -34.06 11.77
N PRO A 426 65.19 -35.09 11.06
CA PRO A 426 65.33 -36.46 11.50
C PRO A 426 66.78 -36.94 11.36
N SER A 427 67.37 -37.45 12.43
CA SER A 427 68.64 -38.19 12.47
C SER A 427 68.39 -39.66 12.75
N THR A 428 69.14 -40.54 12.11
CA THR A 428 69.03 -41.97 12.39
C THR A 428 69.68 -42.31 13.74
N PRO A 429 69.24 -43.36 14.43
CA PRO A 429 69.90 -43.82 15.66
C PRO A 429 71.41 -44.07 15.49
N ALA A 430 71.84 -44.55 14.33
CA ALA A 430 73.25 -44.77 14.01
C ALA A 430 74.06 -43.45 13.97
N GLN A 431 73.50 -42.37 13.41
CA GLN A 431 74.14 -41.06 13.38
C GLN A 431 74.32 -40.49 14.79
N VAL A 432 73.35 -40.73 15.68
CA VAL A 432 73.43 -40.29 17.09
C VAL A 432 74.45 -41.12 17.88
N ALA A 433 74.47 -42.45 17.70
CA ALA A 433 75.38 -43.35 18.42
C ALA A 433 76.86 -43.05 18.14
N ALA A 434 77.21 -42.73 16.89
CA ALA A 434 78.58 -42.39 16.50
C ALA A 434 79.13 -41.17 17.26
N VAL A 435 78.27 -40.26 17.72
CA VAL A 435 78.67 -39.09 18.52
C VAL A 435 78.90 -39.46 19.99
N LEU A 436 78.24 -40.51 20.51
CA LEU A 436 78.25 -40.88 21.92
C LEU A 436 79.35 -41.90 22.31
N ASP A 437 79.84 -42.71 21.37
CA ASP A 437 80.81 -43.81 21.61
C ASP A 437 82.20 -43.36 22.15
N GLY A 438 82.52 -42.06 22.07
CA GLY A 438 83.80 -41.51 22.53
C GLY A 438 83.99 -41.35 24.06
N LEU A 439 83.07 -41.80 24.93
CA LEU A 439 82.98 -41.36 26.33
C LEU A 439 83.29 -42.42 27.43
N VAL A 440 83.73 -43.65 27.13
CA VAL A 440 84.07 -44.67 28.15
C VAL A 440 85.43 -45.38 27.93
N GLY A 441 86.38 -45.24 28.88
CA GLY A 441 87.61 -46.04 29.03
C GLY A 441 87.99 -46.18 30.52
N ALA A 442 88.80 -47.09 31.08
CA ALA A 442 89.57 -48.29 30.65
C ALA A 442 89.52 -49.35 31.80
N GLU A 443 89.69 -50.65 31.49
CA GLU A 443 89.43 -51.85 32.35
C GLU A 443 90.43 -52.13 33.51
N VAL A 444 89.93 -52.69 34.64
CA VAL A 444 90.68 -53.28 35.76
C VAL A 444 91.05 -54.75 35.47
N TYR A 445 92.31 -55.15 35.66
CA TYR A 445 92.79 -56.52 35.39
C TYR A 445 92.58 -57.48 36.59
N THR A 446 92.00 -58.67 36.36
CA THR A 446 91.61 -59.64 37.41
C THR A 446 92.15 -61.08 37.21
N GLY A 447 93.25 -61.29 36.49
CA GLY A 447 93.78 -62.65 36.23
C GLY A 447 94.48 -63.31 37.45
N THR A 448 94.28 -64.62 37.69
CA THR A 448 94.73 -65.36 38.90
C THR A 448 95.42 -66.73 38.64
N SER A 449 96.01 -66.98 37.47
CA SER A 449 96.67 -68.27 37.14
C SER A 449 98.11 -68.41 37.66
N THR A 450 98.51 -69.62 38.06
CA THR A 450 99.89 -69.96 38.48
C THR A 450 100.91 -70.04 37.34
N THR A 451 100.44 -70.08 36.09
CA THR A 451 101.29 -70.05 34.88
C THR A 451 101.37 -68.64 34.26
N ASN A 452 100.79 -67.63 34.90
CA ASN A 452 100.69 -66.30 34.32
C ASN A 452 102.06 -65.63 34.20
N THR A 453 102.45 -65.31 32.97
CA THR A 453 103.72 -64.62 32.69
C THR A 453 103.55 -63.15 32.36
N SER A 454 102.32 -62.60 32.25
CA SER A 454 102.08 -61.19 31.91
C SER A 454 101.16 -60.50 32.92
N PHE A 455 101.68 -59.47 33.57
CA PHE A 455 100.96 -58.65 34.57
C PHE A 455 100.87 -57.19 34.09
N PRO A 456 99.85 -56.39 34.45
CA PRO A 456 99.80 -54.97 34.10
C PRO A 456 101.07 -54.20 34.48
N ILE A 457 101.36 -53.10 33.76
CA ILE A 457 102.44 -52.19 34.17
C ILE A 457 102.13 -51.66 35.58
N GLY A 458 103.13 -51.67 36.45
CA GLY A 458 102.99 -51.26 37.85
C GLY A 458 102.81 -52.42 38.83
N SER A 459 102.54 -53.65 38.38
CA SER A 459 102.43 -54.83 39.25
C SER A 459 103.76 -55.14 39.98
N MET A 460 103.65 -55.69 41.21
CA MET A 460 104.80 -56.04 42.06
C MET A 460 104.77 -57.52 42.45
N VAL A 461 105.94 -58.17 42.46
CA VAL A 461 106.14 -59.57 42.86
C VAL A 461 107.35 -59.72 43.79
N ALA A 462 107.35 -60.73 44.65
CA ALA A 462 108.51 -61.10 45.47
C ALA A 462 109.28 -62.24 44.78
N THR A 463 110.60 -62.11 44.65
CA THR A 463 111.44 -63.01 43.86
C THR A 463 112.72 -63.34 44.61
N HIS A 464 113.04 -64.62 44.75
CA HIS A 464 114.31 -65.07 45.31
C HIS A 464 115.41 -64.97 44.23
N CYS A 465 116.53 -64.32 44.56
CA CYS A 465 117.58 -63.99 43.60
C CYS A 465 118.95 -64.53 44.02
N THR A 466 119.85 -64.69 43.05
CA THR A 466 121.26 -65.01 43.32
C THR A 466 122.01 -63.77 43.78
N GLY A 467 122.63 -63.84 44.96
CA GLY A 467 123.46 -62.76 45.49
C GLY A 467 122.70 -61.45 45.77
N VAL A 468 123.44 -60.35 45.84
CA VAL A 468 122.86 -59.03 46.18
C VAL A 468 122.45 -58.29 44.91
N LYS A 469 121.19 -57.79 44.85
CA LYS A 469 120.68 -56.97 43.74
C LYS A 469 120.62 -55.51 44.14
N ALA A 470 121.25 -54.64 43.35
CA ALA A 470 121.20 -53.20 43.56
C ALA A 470 119.78 -52.67 43.32
N ARG A 471 119.39 -51.60 44.03
CA ARG A 471 118.09 -50.97 43.80
C ARG A 471 117.98 -50.51 42.34
N ASN A 472 116.83 -50.77 41.72
CA ASN A 472 116.52 -50.49 40.31
C ASN A 472 117.33 -51.30 39.27
N SER A 473 118.11 -52.30 39.69
CA SER A 473 118.70 -53.25 38.75
C SER A 473 117.59 -54.06 38.06
N THR A 474 117.82 -54.42 36.80
CA THR A 474 116.94 -55.34 36.10
C THR A 474 117.17 -56.76 36.61
N VAL A 475 116.09 -57.48 36.86
CA VAL A 475 116.13 -58.91 37.20
C VAL A 475 115.17 -59.61 36.26
N ILE A 476 115.59 -60.71 35.64
CA ILE A 476 114.68 -61.54 34.86
C ILE A 476 113.99 -62.49 35.83
N VAL A 477 112.71 -62.23 36.07
CA VAL A 477 111.88 -63.00 37.00
C VAL A 477 111.33 -64.20 36.28
N CYS A 478 111.51 -65.38 36.85
CA CYS A 478 110.96 -66.63 36.35
C CYS A 478 109.98 -67.22 37.37
N ILE A 479 109.01 -67.99 36.87
CA ILE A 479 108.22 -68.89 37.71
C ILE A 479 109.16 -69.97 38.28
N ASP A 480 109.07 -70.25 39.58
CA ASP A 480 109.80 -71.36 40.22
C ASP A 480 109.04 -72.67 39.96
N THR A 481 109.64 -73.57 39.17
CA THR A 481 109.01 -74.86 38.83
C THR A 481 109.16 -75.89 39.93
N VAL A 482 109.99 -75.63 40.94
CA VAL A 482 110.23 -76.53 42.07
C VAL A 482 109.40 -76.11 43.28
N ASN A 483 109.17 -74.80 43.47
CA ASN A 483 108.31 -74.27 44.52
C ASN A 483 107.33 -73.20 44.00
N SER A 484 106.06 -73.58 43.81
CA SER A 484 105.02 -72.69 43.28
C SER A 484 104.61 -71.52 44.20
N GLN A 485 105.21 -71.38 45.39
CA GLN A 485 104.90 -70.30 46.33
C GLN A 485 105.74 -69.03 46.09
N ARG A 486 106.71 -69.07 45.17
CA ARG A 486 107.60 -67.93 44.91
C ARG A 486 107.99 -67.81 43.45
N PHE A 487 108.51 -66.64 43.10
CA PHE A 487 109.25 -66.45 41.86
C PHE A 487 110.76 -66.54 42.14
N ILE A 488 111.55 -66.89 41.14
CA ILE A 488 113.01 -66.96 41.24
C ILE A 488 113.68 -66.24 40.08
N GLU A 489 114.93 -65.84 40.27
CA GLU A 489 115.75 -65.27 39.19
C GLU A 489 116.13 -66.34 38.17
N THR A 490 116.22 -65.93 36.90
CA THR A 490 116.79 -66.77 35.84
C THR A 490 118.18 -67.34 36.20
N GLY A 491 118.47 -68.56 35.76
CA GLY A 491 119.75 -69.23 36.04
C GLY A 491 119.86 -69.92 37.40
N MET A 492 118.87 -69.78 38.28
CA MET A 492 118.76 -70.59 39.51
C MET A 492 118.22 -72.00 39.22
N SER A 493 118.59 -72.98 40.05
CA SER A 493 118.00 -74.32 39.99
C SER A 493 116.49 -74.24 40.23
N GLY A 494 115.70 -74.63 39.23
CA GLY A 494 114.23 -74.55 39.23
C GLY A 494 113.64 -73.40 38.40
N ALA A 495 114.45 -72.54 37.77
CA ALA A 495 113.96 -71.40 36.99
C ALA A 495 113.18 -71.84 35.73
N GLY A 496 111.88 -71.54 35.70
CA GLY A 496 110.97 -71.80 34.58
C GLY A 496 110.80 -70.62 33.64
N ALA A 497 109.58 -70.44 33.11
CA ALA A 497 109.25 -69.38 32.17
C ALA A 497 109.46 -67.98 32.78
N ALA A 498 110.11 -67.09 32.02
CA ALA A 498 110.30 -65.71 32.42
C ALA A 498 108.99 -64.91 32.34
N LEU A 499 108.76 -64.04 33.32
CA LEU A 499 107.71 -63.04 33.29
C LEU A 499 108.04 -61.98 32.22
N ALA A 500 107.03 -61.61 31.45
CA ALA A 500 107.12 -60.61 30.41
C ALA A 500 107.40 -59.22 31.01
N GLY A 501 108.16 -58.42 30.26
CA GLY A 501 108.48 -57.04 30.62
C GLY A 501 109.79 -56.87 31.38
N THR A 502 110.08 -55.61 31.71
CA THR A 502 111.26 -55.21 32.47
C THR A 502 110.91 -55.14 33.95
N TRP A 503 111.48 -56.05 34.73
CA TRP A 503 111.30 -56.10 36.18
C TRP A 503 112.48 -55.46 36.88
N ARG A 504 112.18 -54.49 37.75
CA ARG A 504 113.18 -53.68 38.43
C ARG A 504 113.13 -53.92 39.93
N ALA A 505 114.30 -54.12 40.54
CA ALA A 505 114.40 -54.29 41.99
C ALA A 505 113.99 -53.02 42.76
N ARG A 506 113.18 -53.18 43.81
CA ARG A 506 112.70 -52.07 44.65
C ARG A 506 113.17 -52.16 46.10
N GLY A 507 113.41 -53.37 46.62
CA GLY A 507 113.95 -53.63 47.95
C GLY A 507 114.15 -55.12 48.24
N LYS A 508 114.89 -55.46 49.32
CA LYS A 508 115.14 -56.83 49.82
C LYS A 508 114.31 -57.08 51.09
N THR A 509 113.79 -58.29 51.29
CA THR A 509 112.91 -58.60 52.43
C THR A 509 113.61 -59.23 53.65
N ASP A 510 114.80 -59.85 53.52
CA ASP A 510 115.57 -60.44 54.64
C ASP A 510 117.09 -60.61 54.37
N GLU A 511 117.92 -60.76 55.42
CA GLU A 511 119.39 -60.88 55.28
C GLU A 511 119.86 -62.27 54.82
N GLY A 512 119.12 -63.34 55.17
CA GLY A 512 119.54 -64.73 54.97
C GLY A 512 119.23 -65.36 53.60
N GLU A 513 118.08 -65.05 52.97
CA GLU A 513 117.58 -65.80 51.78
C GLU A 513 117.49 -64.99 50.48
N HIS A 514 118.05 -63.78 50.38
CA HIS A 514 118.15 -63.03 49.12
C HIS A 514 116.82 -62.83 48.33
N ILE A 515 115.69 -62.58 49.01
CA ILE A 515 114.38 -62.28 48.39
C ILE A 515 114.21 -60.78 48.12
N TYR A 516 113.79 -60.40 46.91
CA TYR A 516 113.60 -59.02 46.45
C TYR A 516 112.19 -58.75 45.95
N LEU A 517 111.67 -57.56 46.25
CA LEU A 517 110.45 -57.04 45.64
C LEU A 517 110.77 -56.42 44.29
N LEU A 518 110.16 -56.94 43.22
CA LEU A 518 110.37 -56.52 41.84
C LEU A 518 109.08 -55.93 41.27
N GLN A 519 109.18 -54.78 40.60
CA GLN A 519 108.04 -54.13 39.96
C GLN A 519 108.17 -54.19 38.44
N ARG A 520 107.08 -54.48 37.73
CA ARG A 520 107.01 -54.37 36.27
C ARG A 520 106.95 -52.90 35.87
N ALA A 521 108.03 -52.42 35.25
CA ALA A 521 108.16 -51.02 34.83
C ALA A 521 107.78 -50.78 33.36
N ALA A 522 107.86 -51.82 32.53
CA ALA A 522 107.48 -51.84 31.11
C ALA A 522 107.12 -53.28 30.71
#